data_AF-A0A6M8U5U6-F1
#
_entry.id   AF-A0A6M8U5U6-F1
#
_cell.length_a   1.000
_cell.length_b   1.000
_cell.length_c   1.000
_cell.angle_alpha   90.00
_cell.angle_beta   90.00
_cell.angle_gamma   90.00
#
_symmetry.space_group_name_H-M   'P 1'
#
loop_
_entity.id
_entity.type
_entity.pdbx_description
1 polymer ?
#
loop_
_entity_poly.entity_id
_entity_poly.type
_entity_poly.pdbx_seq_one_letter_code
_entity_poly.pdbx_strand_id
1 'polypeptide(L)' 'MADERCLTTDLYALIGSAAGEFIADDRAFGIHDLILTLHTRQSGLKEGECRQLYDSVIRLLAGLMH' A
#
# COMPACT_ATOMS: atom_id res chain seq x y z
N MET A 1 -18.84 1.57 15.06
CA MET A 1 -18.80 0.83 13.79
C MET A 1 -17.34 0.79 13.40
N ALA A 2 -16.64 -0.29 13.77
CA ALA A 2 -15.22 -0.43 13.44
C ALA A 2 -15.11 -0.70 11.94
N ASP A 3 -14.11 -0.08 11.33
CA ASP A 3 -13.82 -0.10 9.91
C ASP A 3 -13.71 -1.54 9.36
N GLU A 4 -14.80 -2.09 8.83
CA GLU A 4 -14.86 -3.42 8.19
C GLU A 4 -13.97 -3.50 6.93
N ARG A 5 -13.50 -2.36 6.41
CA ARG A 5 -12.54 -2.29 5.30
C ARG A 5 -11.13 -2.67 5.73
N CYS A 6 -10.72 -2.36 6.96
CA CYS A 6 -9.41 -2.75 7.47
C CYS A 6 -9.30 -4.24 7.78
N LEU A 7 -10.39 -4.87 8.24
CA LEU A 7 -10.41 -6.28 8.66
C LEU A 7 -10.16 -7.28 7.54
N THR A 8 -10.33 -6.87 6.27
CA THR A 8 -10.14 -7.73 5.08
C THR A 8 -8.89 -7.41 4.28
N THR A 9 -8.22 -6.29 4.57
CA THR A 9 -7.09 -5.81 3.77
C THR A 9 -5.78 -6.33 4.36
N ASP A 10 -5.30 -7.45 3.85
CA ASP A 10 -3.98 -8.01 4.20
C ASP A 10 -2.82 -7.27 3.48
N LEU A 11 -1.60 -7.41 3.99
CA LEU A 11 -0.38 -6.81 3.41
C LEU A 11 -0.25 -7.09 1.91
N TYR A 12 -0.51 -8.32 1.47
CA TYR A 12 -0.42 -8.67 0.04
C TYR A 12 -1.51 -8.02 -0.81
N ALA A 13 -2.70 -7.80 -0.23
CA ALA A 13 -3.78 -7.10 -0.92
C ALA A 13 -3.45 -5.61 -1.13
N LEU A 14 -2.76 -4.97 -0.19
CA LEU A 14 -2.28 -3.59 -0.35
C LEU A 14 -1.25 -3.47 -1.48
N ILE A 15 -0.29 -4.40 -1.53
CA ILE A 15 0.70 -4.45 -2.61
C ILE A 15 0.01 -4.67 -3.95
N GLY A 16 -0.88 -5.66 -4.05
CA GLY A 16 -1.62 -5.95 -5.28
C GLY A 16 -2.50 -4.78 -5.73
N SER A 17 -3.14 -4.09 -4.79
CA SER A 17 -3.94 -2.89 -5.08
C SER A 17 -3.10 -1.72 -5.58
N ALA A 18 -1.89 -1.52 -5.05
CA ALA A 18 -0.98 -0.49 -5.55
C ALA A 18 -0.41 -0.87 -6.93
N ALA A 19 -0.02 -2.14 -7.13
CA ALA A 19 0.46 -2.65 -8.41
C ALA A 19 -0.63 -2.59 -9.51
N GLY A 20 -1.88 -2.82 -9.13
CA GLY A 20 -3.03 -2.82 -10.03
C GLY A 20 -3.24 -1.49 -10.76
N GLU A 21 -2.88 -0.35 -10.15
CA GLU A 21 -2.94 0.97 -10.83
C GLU A 21 -1.99 1.00 -12.03
N PHE A 22 -0.75 0.57 -11.82
CA PHE A 22 0.25 0.56 -12.89
C PHE A 22 -0.08 -0.45 -13.99
N ILE A 23 -0.62 -1.62 -13.64
CA ILE A 23 -1.05 -2.63 -14.60
C ILE A 23 -2.23 -2.11 -15.43
N ALA A 24 -3.20 -1.45 -14.81
CA ALA A 24 -4.34 -0.86 -15.52
C ALA A 24 -3.92 0.24 -16.49
N ASP A 25 -2.87 1.00 -16.16
CA ASP A 25 -2.28 2.04 -17.00
C ASP A 25 -1.23 1.51 -18.01
N ASP A 26 -1.03 0.19 -18.12
CA ASP A 26 0.03 -0.46 -18.93
C ASP A 26 1.42 0.16 -18.70
N ARG A 27 1.70 0.53 -17.45
CA ARG A 27 2.88 1.26 -17.06
C ARG A 27 3.87 0.33 -16.37
N ALA A 28 5.12 0.34 -16.84
CA ALA A 28 6.22 -0.28 -16.09
C ALA A 28 6.40 0.43 -14.74
N PHE A 29 6.62 -0.35 -13.68
CA PHE A 29 6.81 0.15 -12.33
C PHE A 29 7.89 -0.63 -11.59
N GLY A 30 8.56 0.03 -10.65
CA GLY A 30 9.49 -0.58 -9.71
C GLY A 30 8.96 -0.59 -8.28
N ILE A 31 9.75 -1.15 -7.36
CA ILE A 31 9.46 -1.15 -5.92
C ILE A 31 9.33 0.28 -5.38
N HIS A 32 10.14 1.22 -5.89
CA HIS A 32 10.07 2.62 -5.51
C HIS A 32 8.71 3.27 -5.84
N ASP A 33 8.17 2.99 -7.04
CA ASP A 33 6.87 3.51 -7.46
C ASP A 33 5.73 2.97 -6.57
N LEU A 34 5.79 1.68 -6.24
CA LEU A 34 4.86 1.06 -5.29
C LEU A 34 4.88 1.73 -3.92
N ILE A 35 6.07 2.01 -3.38
CA ILE A 35 6.25 2.69 -2.10
C ILE A 35 5.63 4.10 -2.15
N LEU A 36 5.84 4.85 -3.23
CA LEU A 36 5.26 6.18 -3.41
C LEU A 36 3.73 6.17 -3.46
N THR A 37 3.14 5.23 -4.19
CA THR A 37 1.68 5.06 -4.25
C THR A 37 1.12 4.72 -2.87
N LEU A 38 1.77 3.83 -2.13
CA LEU A 38 1.35 3.46 -0.78
C LEU A 38 1.48 4.63 0.21
N HIS A 39 2.55 5.43 0.14
CA HIS A 39 2.69 6.64 0.97
C HIS A 39 1.61 7.69 0.66
N THR A 40 1.30 7.88 -0.62
CA THR A 40 0.24 8.82 -1.05
C THR A 40 -1.11 8.40 -0.48
N ARG A 41 -1.45 7.10 -0.60
CA ARG A 41 -2.68 6.53 -0.05
C ARG A 41 -2.72 6.60 1.47
N GLN A 42 -1.61 6.29 2.15
CA GLN A 42 -1.48 6.38 3.60
C GLN A 42 -1.73 7.80 4.12
N SER A 43 -1.24 8.83 3.40
CA SER A 43 -1.40 10.24 3.78
C SER A 43 -2.85 10.73 3.71
N GLY A 44 -3.71 10.03 2.97
CA GLY A 44 -5.15 10.32 2.89
C GLY A 44 -6.00 9.63 3.96
N LEU A 45 -5.42 8.76 4.79
CA LEU A 45 -6.15 8.03 5.84
C LEU A 45 -6.27 8.87 7.12
N LYS A 46 -7.38 8.72 7.85
CA LYS A 46 -7.52 9.32 9.18
C LYS A 46 -6.72 8.52 10.21
N GLU A 47 -6.27 9.19 11.28
CA GLU A 47 -5.57 8.51 12.38
C GLU A 47 -6.44 7.38 12.97
N GLY A 48 -5.91 6.16 12.94
CA GLY A 48 -6.59 4.93 13.40
C GLY A 48 -7.05 3.99 12.27
N GLU A 49 -7.17 4.46 11.02
CA GLU A 49 -7.52 3.61 9.87
C GLU A 49 -6.25 3.01 9.25
N CYS A 50 -6.09 1.68 9.27
CA CYS A 50 -5.06 0.85 8.59
C CYS A 50 -3.61 1.36 8.45
N ARG A 51 -3.24 2.45 9.12
CA ARG A 51 -1.99 3.18 8.89
C ARG A 51 -0.79 2.32 9.23
N GLN A 52 -0.94 1.48 10.26
CA GLN A 52 0.05 0.49 10.67
C GLN A 52 0.28 -0.59 9.59
N LEU A 53 -0.75 -0.99 8.85
CA LEU A 53 -0.61 -1.94 7.74
C LEU A 53 0.15 -1.31 6.57
N TYR A 54 -0.17 -0.05 6.24
CA TYR A 54 0.58 0.72 5.25
C TYR A 54 2.05 0.89 5.64
N ASP A 55 2.34 1.28 6.89
CA ASP A 55 3.71 1.38 7.41
C ASP A 55 4.45 0.03 7.31
N SER A 56 3.76 -1.07 7.60
CA SER A 56 4.34 -2.42 7.55
C SER A 56 4.68 -2.82 6.11
N VAL A 57 3.78 -2.58 5.14
CA VAL A 57 4.06 -2.84 3.71
C VAL A 57 5.20 -1.98 3.21
N ILE A 58 5.20 -0.68 3.52
CA ILE A 58 6.25 0.25 3.07
C ILE A 58 7.61 -0.22 3.58
N ARG A 59 7.71 -0.61 4.85
CA ARG A 59 8.95 -1.15 5.43
C ARG A 59 9.37 -2.47 4.79
N LEU A 60 8.43 -3.38 4.51
CA LEU A 60 8.69 -4.63 3.82
C LEU A 60 9.29 -4.37 2.44
N LEU A 61 8.66 -3.50 1.65
CA LEU A 61 9.10 -3.15 0.30
C LEU A 61 10.45 -2.43 0.30
N ALA A 62 10.67 -1.50 1.25
CA ALA A 62 11.96 -0.83 1.40
C ALA A 62 13.09 -1.81 1.73
N GLY A 63 12.80 -2.86 2.51
CA GLY A 63 13.75 -3.93 2.81
C GLY A 63 14.15 -4.78 1.60
N LEU A 64 13.35 -4.81 0.54
CA LEU A 64 13.67 -5.53 -0.71
C LEU A 64 14.59 -4.74 -1.65
N MET A 65 14.78 -3.44 -1.39
CA MET A 65 15.67 -2.59 -2.17
C MET A 65 17.13 -2.62 -1.68
N HIS A 66 17.39 -3.32 -0.58
CA HIS A 66 18.69 -3.40 0.08
C HIS A 66 19.31 -4.79 -0.14
#